data_AF-A0AA43KY19-F1
#
_entry.id   AF-A0AA43KY19-F1
#
_cell.length_a   1.000
_cell.length_b   1.000
_cell.length_c   1.000
_cell.angle_alpha   90.00
_cell.angle_beta   90.00
_cell.angle_gamma   90.00
#
_symmetry.space_group_name_H-M   'P 1'
#
loop_
_entity.id
_entity.type
_entity.pdbx_description
1 polymer ?
#
loop_
_entity_poly.entity_id
_entity_poly.type
_entity_poly.pdbx_seq_one_letter_code
_entity_poly.pdbx_strand_id
1 'polypeptide(L)'
;MSKIYGLHIDALRLCYEVVEPFHIEALKQVEVGETYDEFETFYLLRIAGKHFDYVYQVRYNEFGENLLFGELRLGINKDAEANNIHTNGCVKAWINVSNRVLYNDEIHYLDFITCCLGLEVHNITCLDICADVSVNVARRLKRLIRNKNITTILNGCVVRDRSVDRPEITFQTSGDMDRDKYLTTMIKQRKAIRDKSRGTTIVAYDKRAEILNSSKKSYILDCYDNPTSLYRVEVHLNNDEVKDYLKSHVKDEHFHYYSLIFNEELLWKIFSYHLHGIIYFKDGNRKIDWADILLGDITTTPAKQVPQRVKAEKSAV
;
A
#
# COMPACT_ATOMS: atom_id res chain seq x y z
N MET A 1 24.71 8.14 -0.06
CA MET A 1 23.82 8.90 -0.98
C MET A 1 22.39 8.47 -0.71
N SER A 2 21.44 9.40 -0.82
CA SER A 2 20.02 9.03 -0.74
C SER A 2 19.60 8.26 -2.00
N LYS A 3 18.74 7.27 -1.85
CA LYS A 3 18.18 6.54 -3.00
C LYS A 3 16.79 5.98 -2.70
N ILE A 4 16.06 5.74 -3.79
CA ILE A 4 14.89 4.86 -3.82
C ILE A 4 15.42 3.45 -4.09
N TYR A 5 15.07 2.48 -3.24
CA TYR A 5 15.45 1.08 -3.41
C TYR A 5 14.56 0.39 -4.44
N GLY A 6 13.24 0.62 -4.37
CA GLY A 6 12.29 0.03 -5.31
C GLY A 6 10.86 0.48 -5.04
N LEU A 7 9.98 0.17 -6.00
CA LEU A 7 8.53 0.30 -5.91
C LEU A 7 7.91 -1.11 -5.94
N HIS A 8 7.08 -1.42 -4.95
CA HIS A 8 6.49 -2.76 -4.81
C HIS A 8 5.00 -2.68 -4.46
N ILE A 9 4.30 -3.78 -4.66
CA ILE A 9 2.96 -3.99 -4.10
C ILE A 9 3.14 -4.62 -2.72
N ASP A 10 2.63 -3.99 -1.65
CA ASP A 10 2.69 -4.55 -0.30
C ASP A 10 1.44 -5.38 0.04
N ALA A 11 0.30 -5.08 -0.57
CA ALA A 11 -0.91 -5.87 -0.41
C ALA A 11 -1.70 -5.92 -1.70
N LEU A 12 -2.18 -7.11 -2.05
CA LEU A 12 -2.97 -7.35 -3.25
C LEU A 12 -4.11 -8.30 -2.94
N ARG A 13 -5.33 -7.83 -3.21
CA ARG A 13 -6.52 -8.68 -3.22
C ARG A 13 -7.33 -8.43 -4.47
N LEU A 14 -7.51 -9.48 -5.26
CA LEU A 14 -8.36 -9.45 -6.44
C LEU A 14 -9.70 -10.12 -6.15
N CYS A 15 -10.72 -9.68 -6.87
CA CYS A 15 -12.00 -10.34 -6.93
C CYS A 15 -12.18 -10.91 -8.34
N TYR A 16 -12.82 -12.06 -8.39
CA TYR A 16 -12.98 -12.91 -9.54
C TYR A 16 -14.44 -13.24 -9.76
N GLU A 17 -14.76 -13.58 -10.99
CA GLU A 17 -15.95 -14.30 -11.40
C GLU A 17 -15.65 -15.79 -11.43
N VAL A 18 -16.50 -16.59 -10.82
CA VAL A 18 -16.47 -18.05 -10.98
C VAL A 18 -17.15 -18.39 -12.30
N VAL A 19 -16.36 -18.75 -13.30
CA VAL A 19 -16.85 -19.11 -14.65
C VAL A 19 -16.98 -20.62 -14.83
N GLU A 20 -16.14 -21.40 -14.14
CA GLU A 20 -16.27 -22.86 -14.07
C GLU A 20 -16.48 -23.30 -12.62
N PRO A 21 -17.72 -23.63 -12.21
CA PRO A 21 -18.06 -23.78 -10.80
C PRO A 21 -17.63 -25.12 -10.19
N PHE A 22 -17.12 -26.08 -10.98
CA PHE A 22 -16.85 -27.45 -10.52
C PHE A 22 -16.01 -27.51 -9.23
N HIS A 23 -14.82 -26.91 -9.25
CA HIS A 23 -13.93 -26.89 -8.08
C HIS A 23 -14.53 -26.05 -6.95
N ILE A 24 -15.18 -24.93 -7.26
CA ILE A 24 -15.76 -24.03 -6.26
C ILE A 24 -16.91 -24.69 -5.48
N GLU A 25 -17.77 -25.45 -6.15
CA GLU A 25 -18.85 -26.20 -5.48
C GLU A 25 -18.32 -27.37 -4.66
N ALA A 26 -17.29 -28.07 -5.16
CA ALA A 26 -16.63 -29.14 -4.40
C ALA A 26 -15.99 -28.60 -3.11
N LEU A 27 -15.34 -27.43 -3.18
CA LEU A 27 -14.73 -26.79 -2.02
C LEU A 27 -15.75 -26.56 -0.90
N LYS A 28 -17.00 -26.18 -1.21
CA LYS A 28 -18.02 -25.91 -0.19
C LYS A 28 -18.33 -27.11 0.72
N GLN A 29 -17.97 -28.32 0.31
CA GLN A 29 -18.16 -29.55 1.09
C GLN A 29 -16.96 -29.91 1.98
N VAL A 30 -15.82 -29.21 1.84
CA VAL A 30 -14.58 -29.50 2.56
C VAL A 30 -14.62 -28.90 3.98
N GLU A 31 -14.33 -29.72 4.99
CA GLU A 31 -14.37 -29.31 6.40
C GLU A 31 -13.11 -28.53 6.83
N VAL A 32 -13.22 -27.75 7.91
CA VAL A 32 -12.09 -26.98 8.43
C VAL A 32 -10.97 -27.90 8.91
N GLY A 33 -9.76 -27.67 8.38
CA GLY A 33 -8.58 -28.50 8.63
C GLY A 33 -8.30 -29.52 7.52
N GLU A 34 -9.25 -29.73 6.59
CA GLU A 34 -9.07 -30.65 5.47
C GLU A 34 -8.43 -29.98 4.25
N THR A 35 -7.82 -30.81 3.41
CA THR A 35 -7.18 -30.39 2.15
C THR A 35 -8.00 -30.83 0.95
N TYR A 36 -8.15 -29.94 -0.01
CA TYR A 36 -8.60 -30.25 -1.36
C TYR A 36 -7.38 -30.26 -2.29
N ASP A 37 -7.00 -31.46 -2.75
CA ASP A 37 -5.73 -31.75 -3.42
C ASP A 37 -5.99 -32.39 -4.80
N GLU A 38 -6.71 -31.66 -5.64
CA GLU A 38 -7.08 -32.08 -7.00
C GLU A 38 -6.20 -31.44 -8.08
N PHE A 39 -5.15 -30.70 -7.68
CA PHE A 39 -4.24 -30.02 -8.60
C PHE A 39 -2.81 -30.56 -8.45
N GLU A 40 -2.09 -30.71 -9.55
CA GLU A 40 -0.76 -31.34 -9.53
C GLU A 40 0.31 -30.51 -8.80
N THR A 41 0.16 -29.18 -8.75
CA THR A 41 1.22 -28.26 -8.31
C THR A 41 0.87 -27.48 -7.05
N PHE A 42 -0.38 -27.46 -6.63
CA PHE A 42 -0.83 -26.78 -5.42
C PHE A 42 -2.06 -27.47 -4.84
N TYR A 43 -2.38 -27.17 -3.58
CA TYR A 43 -3.57 -27.66 -2.92
C TYR A 43 -4.20 -26.56 -2.08
N LEU A 44 -5.44 -26.79 -1.66
CA LEU A 44 -6.21 -25.85 -0.87
C LEU A 44 -6.44 -26.41 0.54
N LEU A 45 -5.87 -25.78 1.56
CA LEU A 45 -6.12 -26.13 2.96
C LEU A 45 -7.25 -25.26 3.51
N ARG A 46 -8.35 -25.88 3.91
CA ARG A 46 -9.49 -25.20 4.51
C ARG A 46 -9.15 -24.65 5.90
N ILE A 47 -9.42 -23.36 6.12
CA ILE A 47 -9.26 -22.70 7.43
C ILE A 47 -10.54 -21.98 7.87
N ALA A 48 -10.60 -21.61 9.15
CA ALA A 48 -11.71 -20.83 9.68
C ALA A 48 -11.68 -19.38 9.16
N GLY A 49 -12.81 -18.92 8.60
CA GLY A 49 -13.00 -17.54 8.18
C GLY A 49 -13.74 -16.70 9.21
N LYS A 50 -13.37 -15.41 9.34
CA LYS A 50 -14.09 -14.45 10.20
C LYS A 50 -15.21 -13.72 9.46
N HIS A 51 -14.95 -13.32 8.21
CA HIS A 51 -15.85 -12.49 7.39
C HIS A 51 -16.35 -13.22 6.14
N PHE A 52 -15.78 -14.40 5.87
CA PHE A 52 -16.06 -15.24 4.73
C PHE A 52 -16.43 -16.62 5.25
N ASP A 53 -17.45 -17.21 4.66
CA ASP A 53 -17.91 -18.54 5.02
C ASP A 53 -16.93 -19.61 4.58
N TYR A 54 -16.21 -19.37 3.49
CA TYR A 54 -15.23 -20.30 2.96
C TYR A 54 -13.88 -19.62 2.77
N VAL A 55 -12.85 -20.12 3.45
CA VAL A 55 -11.47 -19.61 3.36
C VAL A 55 -10.52 -20.78 3.21
N TYR A 56 -9.68 -20.73 2.18
CA TYR A 56 -8.65 -21.73 1.91
C TYR A 56 -7.31 -21.05 1.78
N GLN A 57 -6.28 -21.64 2.39
CA GLN A 57 -4.91 -21.32 2.05
C GLN A 57 -4.56 -22.03 0.75
N VAL A 58 -4.07 -21.28 -0.22
CA VAL A 58 -3.46 -21.81 -1.44
C VAL A 58 -2.01 -22.14 -1.10
N ARG A 59 -1.66 -23.41 -1.11
CA ARG A 59 -0.34 -23.89 -0.68
C ARG A 59 0.28 -24.76 -1.75
N TYR A 60 1.60 -24.76 -1.81
CA TYR A 60 2.37 -25.60 -2.73
C TYR A 60 3.65 -26.05 -2.05
N ASN A 61 4.26 -27.11 -2.58
CA ASN A 61 5.53 -27.62 -2.08
C ASN A 61 6.64 -27.23 -3.03
N GLU A 62 7.67 -26.57 -2.51
CA GLU A 62 8.88 -26.24 -3.25
C GLU A 62 10.09 -26.76 -2.48
N PHE A 63 10.85 -27.67 -3.08
CA PHE A 63 12.01 -28.33 -2.46
C PHE A 63 11.76 -28.93 -1.06
N GLY A 64 10.53 -29.41 -0.80
CA GLY A 64 10.13 -29.98 0.48
C GLY A 64 9.63 -28.96 1.51
N GLU A 65 9.60 -27.67 1.16
CA GLU A 65 8.99 -26.63 1.98
C GLU A 65 7.55 -26.37 1.55
N ASN A 66 6.65 -26.39 2.53
CA ASN A 66 5.23 -26.13 2.32
C ASN A 66 4.93 -24.63 2.41
N LEU A 67 4.91 -23.98 1.26
CA LEU A 67 4.81 -22.53 1.15
C LEU A 67 3.37 -22.06 0.97
N LEU A 68 3.08 -20.87 1.49
CA LEU A 68 1.80 -20.19 1.33
C LEU A 68 1.89 -19.23 0.15
N PHE A 69 1.02 -19.45 -0.84
CA PHE A 69 0.83 -18.53 -1.95
C PHE A 69 -0.10 -17.37 -1.55
N GLY A 70 -1.25 -17.71 -0.98
CA GLY A 70 -2.29 -16.75 -0.64
C GLY A 70 -3.52 -17.43 -0.06
N GLU A 71 -4.63 -16.71 -0.05
CA GLU A 71 -5.91 -17.23 0.43
C GLU A 71 -7.01 -17.03 -0.60
N LEU A 72 -7.70 -18.13 -0.94
CA LEU A 72 -8.98 -18.11 -1.64
C LEU A 72 -10.09 -17.89 -0.63
N ARG A 73 -11.01 -16.96 -0.91
CA ARG A 73 -12.13 -16.61 -0.04
C ARG A 73 -13.43 -16.56 -0.83
N LEU A 74 -14.49 -17.14 -0.28
CA LEU A 74 -15.84 -17.20 -0.88
C LEU A 74 -16.89 -16.94 0.21
N GLY A 75 -18.08 -16.48 -0.19
CA GLY A 75 -19.20 -16.30 0.73
C GLY A 75 -18.96 -15.17 1.73
N ILE A 76 -18.80 -13.94 1.25
CA ILE A 76 -18.73 -12.77 2.12
C ILE A 76 -20.06 -12.59 2.86
N ASN A 77 -19.98 -12.57 4.19
CA ASN A 77 -21.11 -12.32 5.12
C ASN A 77 -22.32 -13.27 4.94
N LYS A 78 -22.62 -14.05 5.98
CA LYS A 78 -23.65 -15.13 6.02
C LYS A 78 -25.07 -14.76 5.58
N ASP A 79 -25.40 -13.48 5.39
CA ASP A 79 -26.79 -13.00 5.44
C ASP A 79 -27.33 -12.37 4.14
N ALA A 80 -26.56 -12.33 3.04
CA ALA A 80 -27.11 -11.85 1.76
C ALA A 80 -26.41 -12.48 0.55
N GLU A 81 -27.03 -13.51 -0.01
CA GLU A 81 -26.61 -14.19 -1.24
C GLU A 81 -26.32 -13.21 -2.40
N ALA A 82 -27.10 -12.13 -2.50
CA ALA A 82 -26.90 -11.06 -3.48
C ALA A 82 -25.51 -10.37 -3.39
N ASN A 83 -24.89 -10.32 -2.21
CA ASN A 83 -23.56 -9.73 -2.06
C ASN A 83 -22.46 -10.62 -2.66
N ASN A 84 -22.74 -11.92 -2.80
CA ASN A 84 -21.82 -12.94 -3.32
C ASN A 84 -21.96 -13.17 -4.82
N ILE A 85 -22.83 -12.42 -5.48
CA ILE A 85 -23.10 -12.55 -6.91
C ILE A 85 -22.77 -11.23 -7.60
N HIS A 86 -22.10 -11.30 -8.75
CA HIS A 86 -21.84 -10.18 -9.63
C HIS A 86 -23.10 -9.79 -10.40
N THR A 87 -23.14 -8.61 -11.00
CA THR A 87 -24.31 -8.15 -11.76
C THR A 87 -24.65 -9.03 -12.96
N ASN A 88 -23.68 -9.81 -13.47
CA ASN A 88 -23.86 -10.78 -14.54
C ASN A 88 -24.30 -12.17 -14.06
N GLY A 89 -24.53 -12.37 -12.75
CA GLY A 89 -24.96 -13.63 -12.18
C GLY A 89 -23.83 -14.56 -11.73
N CYS A 90 -22.57 -14.27 -12.07
CA CYS A 90 -21.42 -15.07 -11.66
C CYS A 90 -21.16 -14.96 -10.14
N VAL A 91 -20.76 -16.06 -9.50
CA VAL A 91 -20.37 -16.05 -8.09
C VAL A 91 -19.05 -15.30 -7.91
N LYS A 92 -18.92 -14.57 -6.80
CA LYS A 92 -17.69 -13.87 -6.41
C LYS A 92 -16.73 -14.79 -5.68
N ALA A 93 -15.47 -14.72 -6.10
CA ALA A 93 -14.35 -15.25 -5.34
C ALA A 93 -13.31 -14.16 -5.11
N TRP A 94 -12.54 -14.26 -4.03
CA TRP A 94 -11.42 -13.36 -3.77
C TRP A 94 -10.14 -14.16 -3.56
N ILE A 95 -9.05 -13.69 -4.15
CA ILE A 95 -7.70 -14.17 -3.80
C ILE A 95 -6.94 -13.03 -3.15
N ASN A 96 -6.51 -13.26 -1.91
CA ASN A 96 -5.58 -12.41 -1.19
C ASN A 96 -4.18 -13.00 -1.31
N VAL A 97 -3.27 -12.29 -1.98
CA VAL A 97 -1.90 -12.78 -2.19
C VAL A 97 -1.06 -12.55 -0.93
N SER A 98 -0.25 -13.54 -0.56
CA SER A 98 0.65 -13.40 0.58
C SER A 98 1.72 -12.34 0.30
N ASN A 99 2.04 -11.51 1.29
CA ASN A 99 3.01 -10.42 1.10
C ASN A 99 4.37 -10.94 0.59
N ARG A 100 4.85 -12.10 1.05
CA ARG A 100 6.10 -12.71 0.56
C ARG A 100 6.11 -12.94 -0.96
N VAL A 101 5.01 -13.44 -1.51
CA VAL A 101 4.84 -13.73 -2.95
C VAL A 101 4.93 -12.45 -3.80
N LEU A 102 4.57 -11.29 -3.24
CA LEU A 102 4.64 -10.01 -3.93
C LEU A 102 6.07 -9.48 -4.11
N TYR A 103 7.07 -10.14 -3.52
CA TYR A 103 8.49 -9.75 -3.58
C TYR A 103 9.35 -10.79 -4.33
N ASN A 104 8.73 -11.76 -5.01
CA ASN A 104 9.44 -12.77 -5.79
C ASN A 104 8.64 -13.20 -7.02
N ASP A 105 9.23 -14.03 -7.87
CA ASP A 105 8.65 -14.44 -9.16
C ASP A 105 7.42 -15.35 -9.02
N GLU A 106 7.11 -15.83 -7.82
CA GLU A 106 5.97 -16.73 -7.63
C GLU A 106 4.64 -16.07 -7.97
N ILE A 107 4.55 -14.73 -7.90
CA ILE A 107 3.35 -13.99 -8.32
C ILE A 107 2.90 -14.35 -9.75
N HIS A 108 3.81 -14.82 -10.61
CA HIS A 108 3.49 -15.27 -11.96
C HIS A 108 2.61 -16.53 -11.99
N TYR A 109 2.55 -17.31 -10.90
CA TYR A 109 1.64 -18.46 -10.78
C TYR A 109 0.19 -18.07 -10.50
N LEU A 110 -0.10 -16.79 -10.24
CA LEU A 110 -1.46 -16.33 -9.95
C LEU A 110 -2.44 -16.69 -11.08
N ASP A 111 -2.04 -16.45 -12.33
CA ASP A 111 -2.87 -16.72 -13.52
C ASP A 111 -3.17 -18.22 -13.66
N PHE A 112 -2.13 -19.04 -13.51
CA PHE A 112 -2.24 -20.51 -13.52
C PHE A 112 -3.20 -21.01 -12.43
N ILE A 113 -3.03 -20.55 -11.18
CA ILE A 113 -3.90 -20.93 -10.06
C ILE A 113 -5.35 -20.55 -10.36
N THR A 114 -5.59 -19.34 -10.89
CA THR A 114 -6.95 -18.89 -11.19
C THR A 114 -7.58 -19.65 -12.35
N CYS A 115 -6.79 -20.01 -13.35
CA CYS A 115 -7.23 -20.85 -14.45
C CYS A 115 -7.66 -22.25 -13.96
N CYS A 116 -6.83 -22.91 -13.15
CA CYS A 116 -7.18 -24.21 -12.55
C CYS A 116 -8.44 -24.15 -11.69
N LEU A 117 -8.72 -23.02 -11.05
CA LEU A 117 -9.91 -22.84 -10.21
C LEU A 117 -11.15 -22.40 -10.97
N GLY A 118 -11.08 -22.18 -12.29
CA GLY A 118 -12.22 -21.72 -13.07
C GLY A 118 -12.59 -20.27 -12.79
N LEU A 119 -11.60 -19.41 -12.55
CA LEU A 119 -11.79 -18.02 -12.12
C LEU A 119 -11.32 -17.03 -13.20
N GLU A 120 -12.17 -16.05 -13.52
CA GLU A 120 -11.80 -14.90 -14.35
C GLU A 120 -11.68 -13.63 -13.52
N VAL A 121 -10.63 -12.84 -13.75
CA VAL A 121 -10.37 -11.63 -12.96
C VAL A 121 -11.39 -10.55 -13.25
N HIS A 122 -12.07 -10.05 -12.21
CA HIS A 122 -13.08 -9.00 -12.35
C HIS A 122 -12.51 -7.61 -12.01
N ASN A 123 -11.84 -7.49 -10.87
CA ASN A 123 -11.24 -6.23 -10.40
C ASN A 123 -10.27 -6.43 -9.24
N ILE A 124 -9.45 -5.41 -9.00
CA ILE A 124 -8.64 -5.30 -7.80
C ILE A 124 -9.46 -4.64 -6.69
N THR A 125 -9.54 -5.28 -5.52
CA THR A 125 -10.33 -4.79 -4.37
C THR A 125 -9.49 -4.21 -3.25
N CYS A 126 -8.19 -4.50 -3.24
CA CYS A 126 -7.19 -3.93 -2.36
C CYS A 126 -5.87 -3.87 -3.10
N LEU A 127 -5.25 -2.70 -3.12
CA LEU A 127 -3.93 -2.48 -3.69
C LEU A 127 -3.15 -1.51 -2.80
N ASP A 128 -2.13 -2.01 -2.14
CA ASP A 128 -1.20 -1.16 -1.39
C ASP A 128 0.09 -1.07 -2.18
N ILE A 129 0.45 0.12 -2.66
CA ILE A 129 1.71 0.35 -3.37
C ILE A 129 2.67 1.06 -2.43
N CYS A 130 3.93 0.61 -2.40
CA CYS A 130 4.94 1.18 -1.54
C CYS A 130 6.23 1.55 -2.27
N ALA A 131 6.85 2.65 -1.84
CA ALA A 131 8.21 3.01 -2.21
C ALA A 131 9.13 2.83 -1.01
N ASP A 132 10.16 2.00 -1.17
CA ASP A 132 11.21 1.81 -0.19
C ASP A 132 12.40 2.73 -0.48
N VAL A 133 12.87 3.44 0.54
CA VAL A 133 13.85 4.53 0.39
C VAL A 133 14.84 4.56 1.54
N SER A 134 16.02 5.14 1.31
CA SER A 134 17.07 5.24 2.32
C SER A 134 16.88 6.40 3.30
N VAL A 135 15.78 7.14 3.19
CA VAL A 135 15.58 8.42 3.88
C VAL A 135 14.33 8.41 4.75
N ASN A 136 14.39 9.04 5.92
CA ASN A 136 13.25 9.08 6.84
C ASN A 136 12.15 10.04 6.35
N VAL A 137 11.25 9.52 5.50
CA VAL A 137 10.17 10.30 4.89
C VAL A 137 9.16 10.76 5.93
N ALA A 138 8.84 9.94 6.94
CA ALA A 138 7.92 10.29 8.01
C ALA A 138 8.33 11.61 8.70
N ARG A 139 9.62 11.74 9.03
CA ARG A 139 10.20 12.95 9.64
C ARG A 139 10.21 14.12 8.68
N ARG A 140 10.45 13.91 7.39
CA ARG A 140 10.42 14.97 6.37
C ARG A 140 9.02 15.53 6.16
N LEU A 141 8.02 14.67 6.02
CA LEU A 141 6.62 15.07 5.93
C LEU A 141 6.23 15.88 7.17
N LYS A 142 6.58 15.43 8.37
CA LYS A 142 6.33 16.19 9.61
C LYS A 142 6.98 17.59 9.58
N ARG A 143 8.22 17.71 9.06
CA ARG A 143 8.91 19.01 8.91
C ARG A 143 8.21 19.92 7.91
N LEU A 144 7.87 19.41 6.72
CA LEU A 144 7.14 20.15 5.69
C LEU A 144 5.78 20.62 6.21
N ILE A 145 5.00 19.70 6.79
CA ILE A 145 3.69 19.99 7.37
C ILE A 145 3.78 21.08 8.44
N ARG A 146 4.83 21.08 9.28
CA ARG A 146 5.00 22.07 10.36
C ARG A 146 5.66 23.39 9.92
N ASN A 147 6.27 23.45 8.75
CA ASN A 147 6.93 24.66 8.27
C ASN A 147 5.90 25.72 7.83
N LYS A 148 5.96 26.91 8.45
CA LYS A 148 5.04 28.03 8.16
C LYS A 148 5.32 28.70 6.80
N ASN A 149 6.54 28.56 6.27
CA ASN A 149 6.92 29.11 4.98
C ASN A 149 6.48 28.21 3.81
N ILE A 150 6.07 26.97 4.11
CA ILE A 150 5.58 26.02 3.13
C ILE A 150 4.06 26.05 3.11
N THR A 151 3.51 26.24 1.91
CA THR A 151 2.08 26.10 1.68
C THR A 151 1.75 24.62 1.57
N THR A 152 0.94 24.11 2.49
CA THR A 152 0.42 22.75 2.45
C THR A 152 -0.94 22.73 1.75
N ILE A 153 -1.10 21.84 0.78
CA ILE A 153 -2.39 21.53 0.17
C ILE A 153 -2.76 20.12 0.60
N LEU A 154 -3.89 19.99 1.28
CA LEU A 154 -4.38 18.75 1.87
C LEU A 154 -5.78 18.47 1.36
N ASN A 155 -6.02 17.27 0.80
CA ASN A 155 -7.27 16.88 0.15
C ASN A 155 -7.75 17.94 -0.86
N GLY A 156 -6.82 18.47 -1.67
CA GLY A 156 -7.08 19.51 -2.67
C GLY A 156 -7.31 20.93 -2.11
N CYS A 157 -7.30 21.11 -0.78
CA CYS A 157 -7.57 22.39 -0.13
C CYS A 157 -6.29 23.01 0.45
N VAL A 158 -6.06 24.30 0.18
CA VAL A 158 -4.94 25.06 0.78
C VAL A 158 -5.18 25.21 2.28
N VAL A 159 -4.22 24.79 3.10
CA VAL A 159 -4.24 24.98 4.55
C VAL A 159 -3.87 26.43 4.87
N ARG A 160 -4.88 27.27 5.11
CA ARG A 160 -4.70 28.68 5.50
C ARG A 160 -4.49 28.82 7.00
N ASP A 161 -5.48 28.36 7.77
CA ASP A 161 -5.40 28.33 9.22
C ASP A 161 -4.74 27.03 9.69
N ARG A 162 -3.54 27.20 10.26
CA ARG A 162 -2.67 26.14 10.76
C ARG A 162 -2.94 25.81 12.24
N SER A 163 -3.79 26.58 12.92
CA SER A 163 -4.16 26.35 14.32
C SER A 163 -5.34 25.40 14.48
N VAL A 164 -6.14 25.22 13.42
CA VAL A 164 -7.29 24.32 13.38
C VAL A 164 -6.84 22.85 13.32
N ASP A 165 -7.51 22.00 14.10
CA ASP A 165 -7.30 20.56 14.10
C ASP A 165 -7.53 19.94 12.71
N ARG A 166 -6.63 19.03 12.33
CA ARG A 166 -6.64 18.31 11.06
C ARG A 166 -6.64 16.80 11.30
N PRO A 167 -7.80 16.17 11.54
CA PRO A 167 -7.89 14.73 11.79
C PRO A 167 -7.40 13.87 10.62
N GLU A 168 -7.25 14.45 9.43
CA GLU A 168 -6.60 13.84 8.27
C GLU A 168 -5.14 13.43 8.55
N ILE A 169 -4.42 14.13 9.44
CA ILE A 169 -2.98 13.94 9.67
C ILE A 169 -2.77 13.40 11.08
N THR A 170 -2.12 12.24 11.19
CA THR A 170 -1.74 11.65 12.47
C THR A 170 -0.23 11.40 12.51
N PHE A 171 0.39 11.75 13.63
CA PHE A 171 1.78 11.39 13.94
C PHE A 171 1.76 10.41 15.10
N GLN A 172 2.24 9.20 14.88
CA GLN A 172 2.40 8.19 15.92
C GLN A 172 3.88 7.99 16.20
N THR A 173 4.27 8.02 17.46
CA THR A 173 5.62 7.67 17.90
C THR A 173 5.60 6.36 18.66
N SER A 174 6.70 5.62 18.55
CA SER A 174 6.99 4.44 19.35
C SER A 174 8.47 4.41 19.71
N GLY A 175 8.84 3.65 20.74
CA GLY A 175 10.19 3.67 21.26
C GLY A 175 10.39 2.69 22.41
N ASP A 176 11.41 2.95 23.21
CA ASP A 176 11.59 2.28 24.50
C ASP A 176 11.00 3.14 25.63
N MET A 177 11.19 2.70 26.87
CA MET A 177 10.72 3.41 28.06
C MET A 177 11.45 4.74 28.31
N ASP A 178 12.58 4.99 27.63
CA ASP A 178 13.41 6.17 27.83
C ASP A 178 13.14 7.26 26.77
N ARG A 179 12.77 6.85 25.54
CA ARG A 179 12.60 7.79 24.42
C ARG A 179 11.72 7.26 23.28
N ASP A 180 11.04 8.20 22.64
CA ASP A 180 10.49 8.02 21.30
C ASP A 180 11.62 7.78 20.28
N LYS A 181 11.58 6.67 19.54
CA LYS A 181 12.58 6.30 18.52
C LYS A 181 12.04 6.44 17.11
N TYR A 182 10.86 5.88 16.88
CA TYR A 182 10.29 5.70 15.56
C TYR A 182 9.10 6.63 15.38
N LEU A 183 8.98 7.20 14.20
CA LEU A 183 7.90 8.09 13.83
C LEU A 183 7.18 7.47 12.62
N THR A 184 5.87 7.31 12.77
CA THR A 184 4.95 7.01 11.68
C THR A 184 4.12 8.25 11.40
N THR A 185 4.10 8.69 10.14
CA THR A 185 3.25 9.78 9.66
C THR A 185 2.16 9.19 8.78
N MET A 186 0.91 9.39 9.17
CA MET A 186 -0.27 8.89 8.44
C MET A 186 -1.09 10.08 7.95
N ILE A 187 -1.50 10.05 6.68
CA ILE A 187 -2.28 11.11 6.05
C ILE A 187 -3.43 10.48 5.28
N LYS A 188 -4.66 10.86 5.62
CA LYS A 188 -5.87 10.23 5.10
C LYS A 188 -6.65 11.15 4.18
N GLN A 189 -7.27 10.55 3.18
CA GLN A 189 -8.39 11.18 2.52
C GLN A 189 -9.57 11.29 3.48
N ARG A 190 -10.42 12.32 3.36
CA ARG A 190 -11.53 12.55 4.30
C ARG A 190 -12.45 11.33 4.50
N LYS A 191 -12.76 10.59 3.44
CA LYS A 191 -13.60 9.37 3.51
C LYS A 191 -12.90 8.23 4.30
N ALA A 192 -11.58 8.15 4.25
CA ALA A 192 -10.76 7.16 4.96
C ALA A 192 -10.65 7.40 6.46
N ILE A 193 -11.02 8.61 6.94
CA ILE A 193 -11.02 8.92 8.37
C ILE A 193 -12.11 8.11 9.09
N ARG A 194 -13.32 8.10 8.53
CA ARG A 194 -14.50 7.45 9.13
C ARG A 194 -14.57 5.96 8.80
N ASP A 195 -14.16 5.60 7.59
CA ASP A 195 -14.21 4.23 7.11
C ASP A 195 -12.92 3.89 6.38
N LYS A 196 -12.09 3.06 7.00
CA LYS A 196 -10.78 2.66 6.46
C LYS A 196 -10.89 1.85 5.16
N SER A 197 -12.07 1.28 4.88
CA SER A 197 -12.32 0.60 3.60
C SER A 197 -12.57 1.57 2.45
N ARG A 198 -12.68 2.89 2.73
CA ARG A 198 -13.05 3.92 1.77
C ARG A 198 -11.95 4.96 1.58
N GLY A 199 -11.50 5.11 0.34
CA GLY A 199 -10.55 6.13 -0.06
C GLY A 199 -9.12 5.83 0.31
N THR A 200 -8.26 6.79 0.00
CA THR A 200 -6.81 6.59 0.04
C THR A 200 -6.21 6.95 1.42
N THR A 201 -5.22 6.19 1.87
CA THR A 201 -4.37 6.52 3.03
C THR A 201 -2.89 6.46 2.64
N ILE A 202 -2.11 7.45 3.08
CA ILE A 202 -0.65 7.46 2.97
C ILE A 202 -0.05 7.13 4.34
N VAL A 203 0.92 6.23 4.40
CA VAL A 203 1.67 5.91 5.62
C VAL A 203 3.17 5.97 5.34
N ALA A 204 3.90 6.74 6.11
CA ALA A 204 5.36 6.80 6.04
C ALA A 204 5.98 6.38 7.38
N TYR A 205 6.94 5.46 7.37
CA TYR A 205 7.52 4.88 8.60
C TYR A 205 8.92 4.27 8.41
N ASP A 206 9.52 3.84 9.53
CA ASP A 206 10.79 3.10 9.57
C ASP A 206 10.53 1.62 9.31
N LYS A 207 10.71 1.18 8.06
CA LYS A 207 10.43 -0.18 7.63
C LYS A 207 11.41 -1.18 8.21
N ARG A 208 12.69 -0.80 8.32
CA ARG A 208 13.70 -1.64 8.95
C ARG A 208 13.33 -1.95 10.40
N ALA A 209 12.92 -0.94 11.16
CA ALA A 209 12.47 -1.14 12.54
C ALA A 209 11.22 -2.03 12.62
N GLU A 210 10.25 -1.85 11.73
CA GLU A 210 9.04 -2.70 11.68
C GLU A 210 9.39 -4.19 11.45
N ILE A 211 10.29 -4.47 10.50
CA ILE A 211 10.76 -5.82 10.19
C ILE A 211 11.44 -6.46 11.40
N LEU A 212 12.39 -5.76 12.01
CA LEU A 212 13.17 -6.28 13.13
C LEU A 212 12.35 -6.47 14.40
N ASN A 213 11.35 -5.62 14.62
CA ASN A 213 10.60 -5.63 15.88
C ASN A 213 9.35 -6.48 15.84
N SER A 214 8.73 -6.70 14.67
CA SER A 214 7.33 -7.16 14.67
C SER A 214 6.85 -8.02 13.49
N SER A 215 7.36 -7.82 12.27
CA SER A 215 6.63 -8.33 11.10
C SER A 215 7.11 -9.64 10.51
N LYS A 216 8.29 -10.15 10.93
CA LYS A 216 8.92 -11.37 10.36
C LYS A 216 9.11 -11.31 8.83
N LYS A 217 9.14 -10.11 8.25
CA LYS A 217 9.29 -9.88 6.80
C LYS A 217 10.75 -9.67 6.40
N SER A 218 11.68 -10.51 6.87
CA SER A 218 13.12 -10.37 6.59
C SER A 218 13.43 -10.39 5.10
N TYR A 219 12.64 -11.13 4.31
CA TYR A 219 12.76 -11.19 2.85
C TYR A 219 12.75 -9.82 2.16
N ILE A 220 12.08 -8.80 2.72
CA ILE A 220 12.10 -7.43 2.18
C ILE A 220 13.49 -6.79 2.33
N LEU A 221 14.20 -7.07 3.43
CA LEU A 221 15.59 -6.60 3.60
C LEU A 221 16.53 -7.32 2.63
N ASP A 222 16.29 -8.62 2.43
CA ASP A 222 17.09 -9.46 1.53
C ASP A 222 16.98 -8.99 0.07
N CYS A 223 15.82 -8.50 -0.38
CA CYS A 223 15.64 -7.87 -1.69
C CYS A 223 16.58 -6.69 -1.98
N TYR A 224 17.16 -6.07 -0.94
CA TYR A 224 17.99 -4.87 -1.06
C TYR A 224 19.39 -5.03 -0.46
N ASP A 225 19.88 -6.27 -0.34
CA ASP A 225 21.18 -6.60 0.25
C ASP A 225 21.34 -6.07 1.68
N ASN A 226 20.28 -6.20 2.49
CA ASN A 226 20.28 -5.87 3.92
C ASN A 226 20.78 -4.44 4.25
N PRO A 227 20.07 -3.40 3.79
CA PRO A 227 20.52 -2.03 3.94
C PRO A 227 20.56 -1.58 5.41
N THR A 228 21.49 -0.68 5.74
CA THR A 228 21.59 -0.08 7.09
C THR A 228 20.41 0.81 7.44
N SER A 229 19.68 1.31 6.43
CA SER A 229 18.50 2.15 6.59
C SER A 229 17.45 1.78 5.55
N LEU A 230 16.23 1.49 5.99
CA LEU A 230 15.08 1.25 5.11
C LEU A 230 13.85 1.95 5.70
N TYR A 231 13.34 2.92 4.95
CA TYR A 231 12.11 3.63 5.25
C TYR A 231 11.13 3.40 4.12
N ARG A 232 9.84 3.50 4.43
CA ARG A 232 8.79 3.24 3.45
C ARG A 232 7.75 4.33 3.43
N VAL A 233 7.21 4.58 2.24
CA VAL A 233 5.94 5.28 2.03
C VAL A 233 4.98 4.32 1.34
N GLU A 234 3.82 4.08 1.94
CA GLU A 234 2.74 3.24 1.43
C GLU A 234 1.55 4.10 1.05
N VAL A 235 0.88 3.73 -0.03
CA VAL A 235 -0.42 4.25 -0.45
C VAL A 235 -1.40 3.10 -0.48
N HIS A 236 -2.39 3.15 0.41
CA HIS A 236 -3.45 2.14 0.48
C HIS A 236 -4.62 2.54 -0.43
N LEU A 237 -4.98 1.66 -1.37
CA LEU A 237 -6.04 1.87 -2.35
C LEU A 237 -7.09 0.77 -2.24
N ASN A 238 -8.35 1.18 -2.28
CA ASN A 238 -9.48 0.26 -2.37
C ASN A 238 -9.93 0.09 -3.82
N ASN A 239 -10.96 -0.73 -4.03
CA ASN A 239 -11.58 -0.94 -5.35
C ASN A 239 -11.91 0.38 -6.08
N ASP A 240 -12.62 1.30 -5.41
CA ASP A 240 -13.09 2.54 -6.02
C ASP A 240 -11.91 3.39 -6.51
N GLU A 241 -10.86 3.54 -5.69
CA GLU A 241 -9.68 4.34 -6.05
C GLU A 241 -8.95 3.76 -7.26
N VAL A 242 -8.75 2.43 -7.31
CA VAL A 242 -8.10 1.76 -8.44
C VAL A 242 -8.98 1.87 -9.70
N LYS A 243 -10.28 1.59 -9.58
CA LYS A 243 -11.23 1.62 -10.70
C LYS A 243 -11.38 3.03 -11.29
N ASP A 244 -11.49 4.04 -10.45
CA ASP A 244 -11.62 5.44 -10.87
C ASP A 244 -10.34 5.92 -11.57
N TYR A 245 -9.16 5.53 -11.07
CA TYR A 245 -7.89 5.83 -11.72
C TYR A 245 -7.83 5.19 -13.12
N LEU A 246 -8.06 3.87 -13.21
CA LEU A 246 -7.96 3.12 -14.46
C LEU A 246 -8.91 3.68 -15.51
N LYS A 247 -10.19 3.89 -15.16
CA LYS A 247 -11.18 4.49 -16.09
C LYS A 247 -10.77 5.86 -16.61
N SER A 248 -10.09 6.66 -15.78
CA SER A 248 -9.75 8.05 -16.14
C SER A 248 -8.45 8.17 -16.93
N HIS A 249 -7.54 7.20 -16.80
CA HIS A 249 -6.16 7.32 -17.31
C HIS A 249 -5.73 6.17 -18.23
N VAL A 250 -6.37 5.01 -18.14
CA VAL A 250 -6.13 3.86 -19.00
C VAL A 250 -7.27 3.79 -20.01
N LYS A 251 -6.98 4.18 -21.26
CA LYS A 251 -7.97 4.26 -22.35
C LYS A 251 -8.15 2.94 -23.11
N ASP A 252 -7.66 1.85 -22.55
CA ASP A 252 -7.74 0.52 -23.15
C ASP A 252 -8.96 -0.22 -22.59
N GLU A 253 -9.96 -0.44 -23.44
CA GLU A 253 -11.18 -1.18 -23.09
C GLU A 253 -10.89 -2.67 -22.83
N HIS A 254 -9.74 -3.17 -23.28
CA HIS A 254 -9.28 -4.55 -23.07
C HIS A 254 -8.23 -4.67 -21.95
N PHE A 255 -8.13 -3.66 -21.08
CA PHE A 255 -7.18 -3.67 -19.98
C PHE A 255 -7.39 -4.88 -19.06
N HIS A 256 -6.39 -5.76 -19.02
CA HIS A 256 -6.38 -6.89 -18.10
C HIS A 256 -5.75 -6.49 -16.76
N TYR A 257 -6.42 -6.75 -15.64
CA TYR A 257 -5.94 -6.31 -14.31
C TYR A 257 -4.58 -6.89 -13.94
N TYR A 258 -4.20 -8.07 -14.45
CA TYR A 258 -2.85 -8.61 -14.24
C TYR A 258 -1.76 -7.75 -14.90
N SER A 259 -2.07 -7.04 -15.99
CA SER A 259 -1.12 -6.11 -16.61
C SER A 259 -0.72 -4.97 -15.67
N LEU A 260 -1.55 -4.62 -14.68
CA LEU A 260 -1.19 -3.67 -13.63
C LEU A 260 -0.07 -4.21 -12.74
N ILE A 261 -0.18 -5.48 -12.33
CA ILE A 261 0.70 -6.11 -11.35
C ILE A 261 2.15 -6.14 -11.87
N PHE A 262 2.32 -6.35 -13.17
CA PHE A 262 3.61 -6.52 -13.82
C PHE A 262 4.13 -5.26 -14.53
N ASN A 263 3.45 -4.11 -14.38
CA ASN A 263 3.84 -2.87 -15.03
C ASN A 263 4.28 -1.81 -13.99
N GLU A 264 5.59 -1.76 -13.75
CA GLU A 264 6.20 -0.82 -12.80
C GLU A 264 5.91 0.65 -13.13
N GLU A 265 5.90 1.02 -14.43
CA GLU A 265 5.61 2.40 -14.85
C GLU A 265 4.16 2.79 -14.50
N LEU A 266 3.21 1.88 -14.73
CA LEU A 266 1.81 2.10 -14.37
C LEU A 266 1.62 2.15 -12.84
N LEU A 267 2.27 1.25 -12.09
CA LEU A 267 2.27 1.28 -10.63
C LEU A 267 2.82 2.62 -10.10
N TRP A 268 3.91 3.12 -10.69
CA TRP A 268 4.49 4.40 -10.30
C TRP A 268 3.54 5.57 -10.58
N LYS A 269 2.85 5.56 -11.73
CA LYS A 269 1.85 6.58 -12.08
C LYS A 269 0.66 6.57 -11.11
N ILE A 270 0.16 5.39 -10.74
CA ILE A 270 -0.92 5.23 -9.75
C ILE A 270 -0.45 5.75 -8.40
N PHE A 271 0.70 5.26 -7.91
CA PHE A 271 1.29 5.68 -6.64
C PHE A 271 1.45 7.20 -6.54
N SER A 272 2.07 7.80 -7.57
CA SER A 272 2.31 9.24 -7.64
C SER A 272 1.02 10.05 -7.72
N TYR A 273 0.02 9.59 -8.46
CA TYR A 273 -1.29 10.25 -8.57
C TYR A 273 -1.96 10.35 -7.20
N HIS A 274 -2.05 9.23 -6.48
CA HIS A 274 -2.72 9.18 -5.19
C HIS A 274 -1.95 9.90 -4.07
N LEU A 275 -0.61 9.86 -4.08
CA LEU A 275 0.22 10.70 -3.21
C LEU A 275 -0.12 12.18 -3.35
N HIS A 276 -0.11 12.69 -4.58
CA HIS A 276 -0.39 14.09 -4.89
C HIS A 276 -1.84 14.48 -4.63
N GLY A 277 -2.79 13.56 -4.82
CA GLY A 277 -4.21 13.80 -4.57
C GLY A 277 -4.53 14.07 -3.10
N ILE A 278 -3.79 13.43 -2.17
CA ILE A 278 -4.01 13.63 -0.74
C ILE A 278 -3.23 14.82 -0.21
N ILE A 279 -1.92 14.92 -0.49
CA ILE A 279 -1.10 15.99 0.06
C ILE A 279 0.04 16.37 -0.88
N TYR A 280 0.23 17.68 -1.05
CA TYR A 280 1.41 18.23 -1.70
C TYR A 280 1.77 19.59 -1.12
N PHE A 281 2.98 20.05 -1.42
CA PHE A 281 3.56 21.24 -0.82
C PHE A 281 4.02 22.23 -1.89
N LYS A 282 3.99 23.52 -1.55
CA LYS A 282 4.60 24.58 -2.35
C LYS A 282 5.51 25.46 -1.50
N ASP A 283 6.67 25.78 -2.04
CA ASP A 283 7.55 26.85 -1.56
C ASP A 283 7.37 28.07 -2.47
N GLY A 284 6.64 29.08 -1.99
CA GLY A 284 6.08 30.12 -2.85
C GLY A 284 5.25 29.54 -4.00
N ASN A 285 5.67 29.77 -5.24
CA ASN A 285 5.00 29.23 -6.44
C ASN A 285 5.55 27.87 -6.89
N ARG A 286 6.68 27.42 -6.34
CA ARG A 286 7.31 26.15 -6.74
C ARG A 286 6.63 24.99 -6.01
N LYS A 287 6.07 24.04 -6.77
CA LYS A 287 5.64 22.75 -6.23
C LYS A 287 6.86 21.94 -5.81
N ILE A 288 6.79 21.36 -4.63
CA ILE A 288 7.77 20.38 -4.14
C ILE A 288 7.32 19.01 -4.66
N ASP A 289 8.18 18.34 -5.44
CA ASP A 289 7.85 17.03 -6.00
C ASP A 289 7.98 15.93 -4.94
N TRP A 290 7.15 14.90 -5.03
CA TRP A 290 7.29 13.71 -4.19
C TRP A 290 8.62 13.00 -4.43
N ALA A 291 9.14 13.00 -5.65
CA ALA A 291 10.49 12.49 -5.93
C ALA A 291 11.55 13.21 -5.07
N ASP A 292 11.47 14.54 -4.93
CA ASP A 292 12.38 15.31 -4.07
C ASP A 292 12.21 14.95 -2.59
N ILE A 293 11.00 14.60 -2.14
CA ILE A 293 10.73 14.15 -0.75
C ILE A 293 11.37 12.76 -0.52
N LEU A 294 11.21 11.86 -1.49
CA LEU A 294 11.67 10.47 -1.46
C LEU A 294 13.19 10.35 -1.64
N LEU A 295 13.83 11.26 -2.36
CA LEU A 295 15.29 11.33 -2.50
C LEU A 295 15.93 12.24 -1.47
N GLY A 296 15.21 13.25 -0.99
CA GLY A 296 15.70 14.12 0.07
C GLY A 296 16.48 15.32 -0.31
N ASP A 297 16.25 15.77 -1.53
CA ASP A 297 16.89 16.94 -2.08
C ASP A 297 16.27 18.23 -1.54
N ILE A 298 15.24 18.13 -0.69
CA ILE A 298 14.57 19.26 -0.06
C ILE A 298 15.32 19.69 1.22
N THR A 299 15.97 20.85 1.15
CA THR A 299 16.49 21.58 2.30
C THR A 299 15.37 22.42 2.94
N THR A 300 14.61 21.81 3.86
CA THR A 300 13.57 22.53 4.64
C THR A 300 14.12 23.44 5.74
N THR A 301 15.44 23.58 5.84
CA THR A 301 16.10 24.43 6.83
C THR A 301 15.96 25.88 6.39
N PRO A 302 15.33 26.76 7.20
CA PRO A 302 15.37 28.20 6.91
C PRO A 302 16.83 28.62 6.80
N ALA A 303 17.18 29.38 5.77
CA ALA A 303 18.49 30.05 5.72
C ALA A 303 18.67 30.79 7.06
N LYS A 304 19.76 30.51 7.79
CA LYS A 304 20.09 31.29 8.98
C LYS A 304 20.11 32.75 8.54
N GLN A 305 19.22 33.57 9.10
CA GLN A 305 19.34 35.02 8.98
C GLN A 305 20.72 35.37 9.57
N VAL A 306 21.64 35.79 8.70
CA VAL A 306 22.90 36.37 9.15
C VAL A 306 22.52 37.59 9.99
N PRO A 307 22.91 37.67 11.27
CA PRO A 307 22.67 38.87 12.05
C PRO A 307 23.31 40.04 11.31
N GLN A 308 22.52 41.01 10.87
CA GLN A 308 23.07 42.27 10.39
C GLN A 308 23.85 42.87 11.55
N ARG A 309 25.18 42.81 11.46
CA ARG A 309 26.05 43.60 12.33
C ARG A 309 25.70 45.06 12.09
N VAL A 310 25.01 45.66 13.04
CA VAL A 310 24.90 47.11 13.15
C VAL A 310 26.32 47.64 13.26
N LYS A 311 26.80 48.33 12.22
CA LYS A 311 28.05 49.09 12.28
C LYS A 311 27.80 50.24 13.26
N ALA A 312 28.37 50.15 14.45
CA ALA A 312 28.51 51.31 15.31
C ALA A 312 29.49 52.28 14.64
N GLU A 313 28.97 53.41 14.16
CA GLU A 313 29.78 54.55 13.78
C GLU A 313 30.49 55.07 15.03
N LYS A 314 31.82 54.99 15.02
CA LYS A 314 32.64 55.73 15.97
C LYS A 314 32.81 57.14 15.42
N SER A 315 32.05 58.08 15.98
CA SER A 315 32.39 59.50 15.93
C SER A 315 33.65 59.70 16.78
N ALA A 316 34.76 60.10 16.16
CA ALA A 316 35.93 60.59 16.85
C ALA A 316 35.90 62.13 16.84
N VAL A 317 35.98 62.70 18.04
CA VAL A 317 36.38 64.09 18.31
C VAL A 317 37.91 64.15 18.30
#